data_AF-A0A6V8L9V0-F1
#
_entry.id   AF-A0A6V8L9V0-F1
#
_cell.length_a   1.000
_cell.length_b   1.000
_cell.length_c   1.000
_cell.angle_alpha   90.00
_cell.angle_beta   90.00
_cell.angle_gamma   90.00
#
_symmetry.space_group_name_H-M   'P 1'
#
loop_
_entity.id
_entity.type
_entity.pdbx_description
1 polymer ?
#
loop_
_entity_poly.entity_id
_entity_poly.type
_entity_poly.pdbx_seq_one_letter_code
_entity_poly.pdbx_strand_id
1 'polypeptide(L)'
;MIYPWVIAAAARENIAFGNEYRSDKPITTTDLGRLRNTFTNLHDPFLNAVGEPGALDSFLVRVAFEQFPYQHSRYEDMSRILLLFDRDYTGLGCAVTSTTAWERLLCLPVDAFMRASFLILVSAHNNAGWFDPGWLSQPNVQPALEAFKLTGDDVMNVFRRVFATDLATVKRRVAAERLQNELLRRYEFNPLMETPFVQMPDGRYLAPSTHFVAQRLSPASLYYVGLSLGVQEVSSDLGKITETYVGEQLALVDTELVLHDVEYAKGQRAADYVVVLPGVTLVVEVKSARVARLGRLDQAGYLDDLNKDVGKALRQIQRTGNMIRASHAAFTQVDPTQEIRGIVVTAEPHYMLNSPAYRDQIADPGFPTVILSLSELEHAIAAAHAGRPADLFTALTAYGANGIDVNEAIRSHEHALGIAGTRNPLLDAAYQRAWGDISQADTAS
;
A
#
# COMPACT_ATOMS: atom_id res chain seq x y z
N MET A 1 -0.59 25.26 -9.86
CA MET A 1 -0.77 23.84 -9.53
C MET A 1 -1.39 23.73 -8.15
N ILE A 2 -2.38 22.83 -7.99
CA ILE A 2 -3.04 22.52 -6.70
C ILE A 2 -2.73 21.07 -6.40
N TYR A 3 -2.35 20.77 -5.16
CA TYR A 3 -2.02 19.42 -4.78
C TYR A 3 -3.29 18.54 -4.68
N PRO A 4 -3.20 17.25 -5.03
CA PRO A 4 -4.36 16.36 -5.06
C PRO A 4 -5.00 16.16 -3.67
N TRP A 5 -4.21 16.15 -2.59
CA TRP A 5 -4.76 16.08 -1.21
C TRP A 5 -5.54 17.33 -0.80
N VAL A 6 -5.16 18.51 -1.30
CA VAL A 6 -5.90 19.76 -1.09
C VAL A 6 -7.28 19.68 -1.76
N ILE A 7 -7.35 19.19 -2.99
CA ILE A 7 -8.61 19.02 -3.73
C ILE A 7 -9.49 18.00 -3.02
N ALA A 8 -8.91 16.88 -2.59
CA ALA A 8 -9.64 15.84 -1.85
C ALA A 8 -10.25 16.38 -0.56
N ALA A 9 -9.47 17.10 0.25
CA ALA A 9 -9.96 17.70 1.49
C ALA A 9 -11.03 18.77 1.23
N ALA A 10 -10.82 19.65 0.25
CA ALA A 10 -11.80 20.66 -0.13
C ALA A 10 -13.12 20.03 -0.61
N ALA A 11 -13.05 18.96 -1.39
CA ALA A 11 -14.23 18.22 -1.85
C ALA A 11 -15.00 17.59 -0.68
N ARG A 12 -14.30 16.95 0.26
CA ARG A 12 -14.91 16.38 1.48
C ARG A 12 -15.66 17.45 2.26
N GLU A 13 -15.01 18.58 2.56
CA GLU A 13 -15.63 19.65 3.33
C GLU A 13 -16.77 20.33 2.58
N ASN A 14 -16.63 20.52 1.25
CA ASN A 14 -17.69 21.11 0.43
C ASN A 14 -18.92 20.21 0.34
N ILE A 15 -18.76 18.91 0.14
CA ILE A 15 -19.88 17.96 0.15
C ILE A 15 -20.54 17.95 1.54
N ALA A 16 -19.75 17.90 2.60
CA ALA A 16 -20.28 17.73 3.94
C ALA A 16 -20.93 19.00 4.53
N PHE A 17 -20.35 20.18 4.29
CA PHE A 17 -20.72 21.44 4.95
C PHE A 17 -20.93 22.62 3.99
N GLY A 18 -20.80 22.40 2.68
CA GLY A 18 -21.08 23.39 1.67
C GLY A 18 -22.56 23.75 1.59
N ASN A 19 -22.83 24.88 0.95
CA ASN A 19 -24.18 25.36 0.67
C ASN A 19 -24.28 25.74 -0.81
N GLU A 20 -25.21 25.09 -1.53
CA GLU A 20 -25.46 25.24 -2.96
C GLU A 20 -26.06 26.60 -3.34
N TYR A 21 -26.62 27.34 -2.37
CA TYR A 21 -27.36 28.59 -2.61
C TYR A 21 -26.52 29.87 -2.58
N ARG A 22 -25.18 29.78 -2.49
CA ARG A 22 -24.33 30.95 -2.23
C ARG A 22 -23.91 31.75 -3.47
N SER A 23 -23.82 31.12 -4.66
CA SER A 23 -23.41 31.79 -5.90
C SER A 23 -23.57 30.91 -7.14
N ASP A 24 -24.21 31.45 -8.18
CA ASP A 24 -24.33 30.80 -9.51
C ASP A 24 -23.10 31.03 -10.41
N LYS A 25 -22.10 31.79 -9.92
CA LYS A 25 -20.88 32.08 -10.70
C LYS A 25 -19.98 30.85 -10.79
N PRO A 26 -19.41 30.55 -11.96
CA PRO A 26 -18.41 29.50 -12.10
C PRO A 26 -17.18 29.74 -11.21
N ILE A 27 -16.64 28.66 -10.63
CA ILE A 27 -15.38 28.68 -9.89
C ILE A 27 -14.23 29.04 -10.85
N THR A 28 -13.42 30.02 -10.47
CA THR A 28 -12.25 30.44 -11.26
C THR A 28 -10.95 29.82 -10.76
N THR A 29 -9.89 29.88 -11.56
CA THR A 29 -8.53 29.50 -11.12
C THR A 29 -8.06 30.32 -9.91
N THR A 30 -8.51 31.57 -9.78
CA THR A 30 -8.22 32.41 -8.62
C THR A 30 -8.86 31.85 -7.34
N ASP A 31 -10.10 31.38 -7.42
CA ASP A 31 -10.80 30.78 -6.28
C ASP A 31 -10.14 29.47 -5.86
N LEU A 32 -9.71 28.68 -6.83
CA LEU A 32 -8.89 27.50 -6.60
C LEU A 32 -7.53 27.83 -5.94
N GLY A 33 -6.88 28.91 -6.36
CA GLY A 33 -5.66 29.42 -5.73
C GLY A 33 -5.89 29.87 -4.29
N ARG A 34 -7.04 30.49 -4.00
CA ARG A 34 -7.45 30.85 -2.63
C ARG A 34 -7.68 29.61 -1.79
N LEU A 35 -8.40 28.60 -2.28
CA LEU A 35 -8.60 27.33 -1.58
C LEU A 35 -7.27 26.68 -1.19
N ARG A 36 -6.33 26.60 -2.13
CA ARG A 36 -4.98 26.10 -1.87
C ARG A 36 -4.28 26.90 -0.77
N ASN A 37 -4.26 28.23 -0.89
CA ASN A 37 -3.59 29.07 0.10
C ASN A 37 -4.24 28.97 1.49
N THR A 38 -5.57 28.92 1.56
CA THR A 38 -6.30 28.69 2.82
C THR A 38 -5.93 27.34 3.43
N PHE A 39 -5.89 26.27 2.63
CA PHE A 39 -5.50 24.96 3.10
C PHE A 39 -4.06 24.94 3.64
N THR A 40 -3.11 25.50 2.89
CA THR A 40 -1.70 25.57 3.30
C THR A 40 -1.50 26.41 4.58
N ASN A 41 -2.34 27.42 4.79
CA ASN A 41 -2.28 28.30 5.97
C ASN A 41 -3.17 27.82 7.12
N LEU A 42 -3.74 26.60 7.07
CA LEU A 42 -4.45 26.03 8.21
C LEU A 42 -3.49 25.91 9.40
N HIS A 43 -3.96 26.33 10.57
CA HIS A 43 -3.19 26.26 11.81
C HIS A 43 -2.91 24.80 12.18
N ASP A 44 -1.64 24.39 12.18
CA ASP A 44 -1.24 23.05 12.60
C ASP A 44 -0.99 23.01 14.12
N PRO A 45 -1.41 21.95 14.85
CA PRO A 45 -1.10 21.78 16.27
C PRO A 45 0.39 21.94 16.60
N PHE A 46 1.28 21.59 15.67
CA PHE A 46 2.73 21.77 15.81
C PHE A 46 3.12 23.20 16.22
N LEU A 47 2.45 24.21 15.66
CA LEU A 47 2.78 25.61 15.94
C LEU A 47 2.53 26.00 17.41
N ASN A 48 1.65 25.28 18.10
CA ASN A 48 1.37 25.48 19.52
C ASN A 48 2.35 24.74 20.44
N ALA A 49 3.09 23.77 19.90
CA ALA A 49 3.96 22.85 20.63
C ALA A 49 5.44 22.97 20.19
N VAL A 50 5.82 24.08 19.57
CA VAL A 50 7.20 24.29 19.10
C VAL A 50 8.15 24.23 20.29
N GLY A 51 9.13 23.32 20.21
CA GLY A 51 10.11 23.07 21.28
C GLY A 51 9.68 21.99 22.27
N GLU A 52 8.44 21.49 22.20
CA GLU A 52 8.02 20.33 22.99
C GLU A 52 8.56 19.03 22.36
N PRO A 53 9.01 18.05 23.18
CA PRO A 53 9.42 16.74 22.68
C PRO A 53 8.32 16.09 21.83
N GLY A 54 8.69 15.58 20.65
CA GLY A 54 7.76 14.85 19.79
C GLY A 54 6.81 15.70 18.92
N ALA A 55 6.82 17.02 19.08
CA ALA A 55 5.95 17.91 18.30
C ALA A 55 6.26 17.86 16.80
N LEU A 56 7.55 17.90 16.43
CA LEU A 56 8.00 17.79 15.05
C LEU A 56 7.70 16.41 14.47
N ASP A 57 7.96 15.35 15.23
CA ASP A 57 7.71 13.97 14.81
C ASP A 57 6.22 13.72 14.53
N SER A 58 5.36 14.23 15.41
CA SER A 58 3.90 14.20 15.23
C SER A 58 3.47 14.94 13.96
N PHE A 59 4.07 16.09 13.66
CA PHE A 59 3.83 16.82 12.41
C PHE A 59 4.26 16.02 11.19
N LEU A 60 5.47 15.43 11.22
CA LEU A 60 6.02 14.65 10.13
C LEU A 60 5.18 13.40 9.84
N VAL A 61 4.70 12.68 10.86
CA VAL A 61 3.78 11.54 10.68
C VAL A 61 2.52 11.97 9.94
N ARG A 62 1.86 13.04 10.41
CA ARG A 62 0.64 13.54 9.77
C ARG A 62 0.87 13.92 8.31
N VAL A 63 1.95 14.63 8.02
CA VAL A 63 2.32 15.07 6.67
C VAL A 63 2.66 13.87 5.77
N ALA A 64 3.43 12.91 6.27
CA ALA A 64 3.80 11.72 5.51
C ALA A 64 2.56 10.92 5.09
N PHE A 65 1.64 10.64 6.02
CA PHE A 65 0.40 9.92 5.71
C PHE A 65 -0.60 10.72 4.88
N GLU A 66 -0.53 12.06 4.88
CA GLU A 66 -1.34 12.91 3.99
C GLU A 66 -0.80 12.91 2.56
N GLN A 67 0.53 12.93 2.37
CA GLN A 67 1.14 13.23 1.06
C GLN A 67 1.73 12.01 0.35
N PHE A 68 2.37 11.08 1.06
CA PHE A 68 3.13 9.99 0.44
C PHE A 68 2.25 8.95 -0.27
N PRO A 69 1.00 8.66 0.18
CA PRO A 69 0.09 7.80 -0.58
C PRO A 69 -0.19 8.30 -2.01
N TYR A 70 0.12 9.57 -2.30
CA TYR A 70 -0.02 10.14 -3.63
C TYR A 70 1.12 9.80 -4.60
N GLN A 71 2.19 9.19 -4.11
CA GLN A 71 3.40 8.87 -4.86
C GLN A 71 3.52 7.38 -5.18
N HIS A 72 2.58 6.55 -4.71
CA HIS A 72 2.62 5.11 -4.92
C HIS A 72 2.52 4.73 -6.40
N SER A 73 3.29 3.73 -6.79
CA SER A 73 3.34 3.18 -8.14
C SER A 73 2.03 2.44 -8.47
N ARG A 74 1.36 2.89 -9.53
CA ARG A 74 0.12 2.23 -10.01
C ARG A 74 0.39 0.88 -10.63
N TYR A 75 1.50 0.80 -11.32
CA TYR A 75 1.98 -0.44 -11.90
C TYR A 75 2.09 -1.54 -10.83
N GLU A 76 2.82 -1.27 -9.76
CA GLU A 76 3.05 -2.24 -8.70
C GLU A 76 1.77 -2.57 -7.94
N ASP A 77 0.96 -1.56 -7.59
CA ASP A 77 -0.30 -1.79 -6.89
C ASP A 77 -1.25 -2.69 -7.71
N MET A 78 -1.37 -2.45 -9.01
CA MET A 78 -2.23 -3.23 -9.89
C MET A 78 -1.72 -4.66 -10.09
N SER A 79 -0.40 -4.83 -10.29
CA SER A 79 0.21 -6.16 -10.37
C SER A 79 0.07 -6.93 -9.06
N ARG A 80 0.30 -6.28 -7.92
CA ARG A 80 0.22 -6.90 -6.59
C ARG A 80 -1.18 -7.37 -6.25
N ILE A 81 -2.23 -6.72 -6.76
CA ILE A 81 -3.60 -7.22 -6.61
C ILE A 81 -3.73 -8.63 -7.18
N LEU A 82 -3.20 -8.86 -8.38
CA LEU A 82 -3.29 -10.18 -9.02
C LEU A 82 -2.49 -11.24 -8.26
N LEU A 83 -1.39 -10.84 -7.64
CA LEU A 83 -0.54 -11.71 -6.85
C LEU A 83 -1.21 -12.07 -5.52
N LEU A 84 -1.83 -11.12 -4.83
CA LEU A 84 -2.43 -11.35 -3.52
C LEU A 84 -3.85 -11.92 -3.58
N PHE A 85 -4.63 -11.62 -4.62
CA PHE A 85 -6.06 -11.94 -4.66
C PHE A 85 -6.47 -12.86 -5.82
N ASP A 86 -5.60 -13.06 -6.82
CA ASP A 86 -5.89 -13.81 -8.05
C ASP A 86 -4.87 -14.95 -8.29
N ARG A 87 -4.71 -15.79 -7.26
CA ARG A 87 -3.86 -16.98 -7.24
C ARG A 87 -4.52 -18.13 -6.50
N ASP A 88 -4.09 -19.35 -6.83
CA ASP A 88 -4.51 -20.55 -6.13
C ASP A 88 -3.72 -20.71 -4.83
N TYR A 89 -4.39 -20.41 -3.71
CA TYR A 89 -3.88 -20.58 -2.36
C TYR A 89 -4.59 -21.73 -1.61
N THR A 90 -5.15 -22.71 -2.34
CA THR A 90 -5.91 -23.83 -1.74
C THR A 90 -5.09 -24.59 -0.67
N GLY A 91 -3.76 -24.58 -0.77
CA GLY A 91 -2.85 -25.16 0.22
C GLY A 91 -2.66 -24.36 1.52
N LEU A 92 -3.08 -23.09 1.59
CA LEU A 92 -2.87 -22.23 2.77
C LEU A 92 -3.94 -22.39 3.87
N GLY A 93 -5.01 -23.13 3.57
CA GLY A 93 -6.13 -23.29 4.49
C GLY A 93 -6.77 -21.94 4.87
N CYS A 94 -7.02 -21.10 3.85
CA CYS A 94 -7.77 -19.85 4.04
C CYS A 94 -9.22 -20.15 4.42
N ALA A 95 -9.76 -19.42 5.39
CA ALA A 95 -11.10 -19.65 5.94
C ALA A 95 -12.21 -19.06 5.04
N VAL A 96 -12.00 -17.86 4.52
CA VAL A 96 -13.00 -17.11 3.74
C VAL A 96 -12.46 -16.60 2.40
N THR A 97 -11.14 -16.44 2.30
CA THR A 97 -10.49 -15.88 1.11
C THR A 97 -10.28 -16.97 0.07
N SER A 98 -10.91 -16.80 -1.09
CA SER A 98 -10.73 -17.65 -2.28
C SER A 98 -11.03 -16.85 -3.54
N THR A 99 -10.57 -17.33 -4.70
CA THR A 99 -10.88 -16.72 -6.00
C THR A 99 -12.39 -16.56 -6.20
N THR A 100 -13.17 -17.59 -5.88
CA THR A 100 -14.64 -17.56 -5.93
C THR A 100 -15.26 -16.54 -4.96
N ALA A 101 -14.70 -16.38 -3.75
CA ALA A 101 -15.19 -15.39 -2.79
C ALA A 101 -14.96 -13.96 -3.30
N TRP A 102 -13.79 -13.69 -3.87
CA TRP A 102 -13.49 -12.40 -4.50
C TRP A 102 -14.37 -12.14 -5.71
N GLU A 103 -14.58 -13.13 -6.57
CA GLU A 103 -15.45 -13.00 -7.74
C GLU A 103 -16.89 -12.62 -7.35
N ARG A 104 -17.45 -13.27 -6.32
CA ARG A 104 -18.77 -12.90 -5.80
C ARG A 104 -18.81 -11.48 -5.25
N LEU A 105 -17.75 -11.06 -4.58
CA LEU A 105 -17.67 -9.76 -3.93
C LEU A 105 -17.50 -8.60 -4.94
N LEU A 106 -16.72 -8.83 -5.98
CA LEU A 106 -16.39 -7.88 -7.04
C LEU A 106 -17.35 -7.96 -8.24
N CYS A 107 -18.20 -8.99 -8.28
CA CYS A 107 -19.09 -9.35 -9.38
C CYS A 107 -18.36 -9.78 -10.67
N LEU A 108 -17.04 -9.95 -10.62
CA LEU A 108 -16.17 -10.36 -11.72
C LEU A 108 -14.94 -11.07 -11.14
N PRO A 109 -14.31 -11.98 -11.90
CA PRO A 109 -12.95 -12.43 -11.61
C PRO A 109 -12.02 -11.23 -11.37
N VAL A 110 -11.03 -11.40 -10.49
CA VAL A 110 -10.20 -10.28 -10.01
C VAL A 110 -9.47 -9.58 -11.17
N ASP A 111 -8.98 -10.32 -12.15
CA ASP A 111 -8.33 -9.77 -13.35
C ASP A 111 -9.31 -8.95 -14.22
N ALA A 112 -10.55 -9.42 -14.40
CA ALA A 112 -11.60 -8.69 -15.10
C ALA A 112 -12.04 -7.44 -14.33
N PHE A 113 -12.15 -7.52 -13.01
CA PHE A 113 -12.36 -6.37 -12.13
C PHE A 113 -11.26 -5.31 -12.30
N MET A 114 -10.00 -5.73 -12.41
CA MET A 114 -8.87 -4.82 -12.63
C MET A 114 -8.96 -4.09 -13.97
N ARG A 115 -9.30 -4.80 -15.05
CA ARG A 115 -9.54 -4.21 -16.38
C ARG A 115 -10.71 -3.22 -16.37
N ALA A 116 -11.83 -3.57 -15.74
CA ALA A 116 -13.00 -2.71 -15.61
C ALA A 116 -12.67 -1.43 -14.79
N SER A 117 -11.96 -1.61 -13.67
CA SER A 117 -11.50 -0.50 -12.82
C SER A 117 -10.52 0.43 -13.54
N PHE A 118 -9.65 -0.11 -14.40
CA PHE A 118 -8.76 0.68 -15.24
C PHE A 118 -9.54 1.53 -16.25
N LEU A 119 -10.56 0.97 -16.90
CA LEU A 119 -11.46 1.75 -17.78
C LEU A 119 -12.19 2.87 -17.03
N ILE A 120 -12.65 2.63 -15.81
CA ILE A 120 -13.25 3.66 -14.94
C ILE A 120 -12.24 4.78 -14.64
N LEU A 121 -10.98 4.43 -14.33
CA LEU A 121 -9.91 5.41 -14.09
C LEU A 121 -9.61 6.24 -15.33
N VAL A 122 -9.45 5.60 -16.50
CA VAL A 122 -9.20 6.27 -17.78
C VAL A 122 -10.36 7.21 -18.13
N SER A 123 -11.61 6.78 -17.91
CA SER A 123 -12.79 7.62 -18.08
C SER A 123 -12.75 8.85 -17.19
N ALA A 124 -12.47 8.68 -15.89
CA ALA A 124 -12.34 9.79 -14.95
C ALA A 124 -11.24 10.78 -15.37
N HIS A 125 -10.09 10.26 -15.82
CA HIS A 125 -8.95 11.08 -16.20
C HIS A 125 -9.24 11.92 -17.45
N ASN A 126 -9.83 11.32 -18.48
CA ASN A 126 -10.10 12.00 -19.74
C ASN A 126 -11.32 12.92 -19.71
N ASN A 127 -12.24 12.73 -18.77
CA ASN A 127 -13.48 13.51 -18.65
C ASN A 127 -13.48 14.46 -17.45
N ALA A 128 -12.30 14.93 -17.00
CA ALA A 128 -12.16 15.88 -15.89
C ALA A 128 -12.89 15.44 -14.60
N GLY A 129 -12.84 14.14 -14.30
CA GLY A 129 -13.49 13.51 -13.16
C GLY A 129 -14.93 13.06 -13.39
N TRP A 130 -15.57 13.44 -14.50
CA TRP A 130 -16.94 13.02 -14.79
C TRP A 130 -16.98 11.58 -15.30
N PHE A 131 -18.03 10.87 -14.90
CA PHE A 131 -18.39 9.57 -15.44
C PHE A 131 -19.86 9.57 -15.82
N ASP A 132 -20.12 9.42 -17.12
CA ASP A 132 -21.46 9.29 -17.70
C ASP A 132 -21.64 7.86 -18.24
N PRO A 133 -22.46 7.00 -17.63
CA PRO A 133 -22.65 5.63 -18.09
C PRO A 133 -22.94 5.46 -19.59
N GLY A 134 -23.51 6.49 -20.25
CA GLY A 134 -23.79 6.47 -21.69
C GLY A 134 -22.53 6.30 -22.57
N TRP A 135 -21.33 6.62 -22.07
CA TRP A 135 -20.10 6.43 -22.86
C TRP A 135 -19.80 4.95 -23.15
N LEU A 136 -20.22 4.03 -22.28
CA LEU A 136 -19.98 2.59 -22.44
C LEU A 136 -20.71 1.99 -23.65
N SER A 137 -21.76 2.67 -24.14
CA SER A 137 -22.51 2.27 -25.34
C SER A 137 -22.02 2.95 -26.62
N GLN A 138 -21.00 3.82 -26.55
CA GLN A 138 -20.52 4.52 -27.73
C GLN A 138 -19.73 3.57 -28.66
N PRO A 139 -19.88 3.70 -30.00
CA PRO A 139 -19.19 2.82 -30.95
C PRO A 139 -17.67 2.83 -30.84
N ASN A 140 -17.07 3.99 -30.55
CA ASN A 140 -15.62 4.14 -30.39
C ASN A 140 -15.05 3.51 -29.10
N VAL A 141 -15.92 3.06 -28.19
CA VAL A 141 -15.54 2.42 -26.92
C VAL A 141 -15.59 0.90 -27.02
N GLN A 142 -16.41 0.36 -27.93
CA GLN A 142 -16.56 -1.09 -28.12
C GLN A 142 -15.22 -1.82 -28.37
N PRO A 143 -14.30 -1.30 -29.21
CA PRO A 143 -13.01 -1.99 -29.40
C PRO A 143 -12.21 -2.17 -28.11
N ALA A 144 -12.27 -1.20 -27.20
CA ALA A 144 -11.59 -1.32 -25.90
C ALA A 144 -12.27 -2.36 -25.02
N LEU A 145 -13.60 -2.37 -24.95
CA LEU A 145 -14.37 -3.37 -24.19
C LEU A 145 -14.09 -4.79 -24.71
N GLU A 146 -14.07 -4.98 -26.03
CA GLU A 146 -13.72 -6.24 -26.68
C GLU A 146 -12.29 -6.67 -26.35
N ALA A 147 -11.31 -5.76 -26.46
CA ALA A 147 -9.91 -6.05 -26.13
C ALA A 147 -9.72 -6.44 -24.66
N PHE A 148 -10.44 -5.77 -23.74
CA PHE A 148 -10.43 -6.12 -22.32
C PHE A 148 -11.31 -7.32 -21.96
N LYS A 149 -12.05 -7.89 -22.94
CA LYS A 149 -13.02 -8.99 -22.75
C LYS A 149 -14.07 -8.65 -21.70
N LEU A 150 -14.64 -7.44 -21.79
CA LEU A 150 -15.65 -6.89 -20.89
C LEU A 150 -16.88 -6.42 -21.66
N THR A 151 -18.03 -6.39 -20.99
CA THR A 151 -19.22 -5.68 -21.47
C THR A 151 -19.38 -4.34 -20.74
N GLY A 152 -20.20 -3.44 -21.28
CA GLY A 152 -20.58 -2.22 -20.57
C GLY A 152 -21.27 -2.51 -19.22
N ASP A 153 -22.04 -3.58 -19.13
CA ASP A 153 -22.70 -4.00 -17.89
C ASP A 153 -21.70 -4.47 -16.84
N ASP A 154 -20.64 -5.17 -17.23
CA ASP A 154 -19.54 -5.57 -16.32
C ASP A 154 -18.90 -4.35 -15.66
N VAL A 155 -18.56 -3.34 -16.48
CA VAL A 155 -17.98 -2.07 -15.99
C VAL A 155 -18.97 -1.35 -15.07
N MET A 156 -20.25 -1.29 -15.42
CA MET A 156 -21.27 -0.64 -14.59
C MET A 156 -21.54 -1.36 -13.27
N ASN A 157 -21.48 -2.69 -13.25
CA ASN A 157 -21.64 -3.47 -12.03
C ASN A 157 -20.50 -3.18 -11.05
N VAL A 158 -19.25 -3.21 -11.53
CA VAL A 158 -18.09 -2.81 -10.72
C VAL A 158 -18.21 -1.35 -10.26
N PHE A 159 -18.54 -0.44 -11.16
CA PHE A 159 -18.66 0.99 -10.88
C PHE A 159 -19.65 1.25 -9.74
N ARG A 160 -20.87 0.74 -9.84
CA ARG A 160 -21.92 0.92 -8.83
C ARG A 160 -21.58 0.27 -7.50
N ARG A 161 -20.91 -0.88 -7.52
CA ARG A 161 -20.63 -1.68 -6.32
C ARG A 161 -19.44 -1.15 -5.53
N VAL A 162 -18.39 -0.70 -6.22
CA VAL A 162 -17.06 -0.47 -5.61
C VAL A 162 -16.62 0.99 -5.68
N PHE A 163 -17.12 1.77 -6.65
CA PHE A 163 -16.61 3.12 -6.95
C PHE A 163 -17.60 4.25 -6.63
N ALA A 164 -18.90 4.00 -6.72
CA ALA A 164 -19.92 5.04 -6.63
C ALA A 164 -20.61 5.11 -5.26
N THR A 165 -20.99 6.32 -4.87
CA THR A 165 -21.83 6.62 -3.71
C THR A 165 -22.71 7.85 -3.99
N ASP A 166 -23.54 8.24 -3.03
CA ASP A 166 -24.39 9.42 -3.08
C ASP A 166 -23.92 10.52 -2.10
N LEU A 167 -24.33 11.77 -2.35
CA LEU A 167 -23.96 12.93 -1.52
C LEU A 167 -24.37 12.77 -0.04
N ALA A 168 -25.53 12.15 0.23
CA ALA A 168 -26.05 11.99 1.59
C ALA A 168 -25.23 10.98 2.39
N THR A 169 -24.74 9.93 1.75
CA THR A 169 -23.87 8.91 2.33
C THR A 169 -22.51 9.52 2.69
N VAL A 170 -21.91 10.31 1.80
CA VAL A 170 -20.66 11.04 2.11
C VAL A 170 -20.86 11.99 3.28
N LYS A 171 -21.91 12.84 3.26
CA LYS A 171 -22.26 13.76 4.36
C LYS A 171 -22.34 13.04 5.71
N ARG A 172 -23.06 11.92 5.76
CA ARG A 172 -23.26 11.12 6.97
C ARG A 172 -21.94 10.54 7.49
N ARG A 173 -21.10 10.01 6.60
CA ARG A 173 -19.79 9.43 6.96
C ARG A 173 -18.84 10.48 7.51
N VAL A 174 -18.74 11.65 6.85
CA VAL A 174 -17.91 12.76 7.36
C VAL A 174 -18.38 13.22 8.73
N ALA A 175 -19.69 13.35 8.96
CA ALA A 175 -20.23 13.73 10.26
C ALA A 175 -19.95 12.69 11.35
N ALA A 176 -20.04 11.39 11.02
CA ALA A 176 -19.82 10.29 11.97
C ALA A 176 -18.34 10.15 12.39
N GLU A 177 -17.40 10.50 11.52
CA GLU A 177 -15.96 10.36 11.76
C GLU A 177 -15.28 11.68 12.16
N ARG A 178 -16.09 12.71 12.49
CA ARG A 178 -15.58 14.04 12.83
C ARG A 178 -14.81 14.03 14.15
N LEU A 179 -13.56 14.47 14.10
CA LEU A 179 -12.69 14.64 15.25
C LEU A 179 -13.14 15.84 16.09
N GLN A 180 -13.04 15.66 17.40
CA GLN A 180 -13.31 16.72 18.38
C GLN A 180 -12.28 17.84 18.29
N ASN A 181 -11.00 17.51 18.09
CA ASN A 181 -9.95 18.50 17.91
C ASN A 181 -10.02 19.13 16.51
N GLU A 182 -10.42 20.39 16.45
CA GLU A 182 -10.63 21.11 15.19
C GLU A 182 -9.36 21.25 14.36
N LEU A 183 -8.20 21.34 15.02
CA LEU A 183 -6.90 21.48 14.37
C LEU A 183 -6.46 20.22 13.63
N LEU A 184 -7.03 19.06 13.99
CA LEU A 184 -6.73 17.77 13.35
C LEU A 184 -7.69 17.43 12.22
N ARG A 185 -8.76 18.21 12.01
CA ARG A 185 -9.82 17.89 11.03
C ARG A 185 -9.30 17.79 9.59
N ARG A 186 -8.22 18.49 9.23
CA ARG A 186 -7.61 18.34 7.89
C ARG A 186 -7.14 16.91 7.60
N TYR A 187 -6.71 16.19 8.63
CA TYR A 187 -6.16 14.83 8.54
C TYR A 187 -7.22 13.73 8.72
N GLU A 188 -8.51 14.11 8.85
CA GLU A 188 -9.60 13.15 8.93
C GLU A 188 -9.68 12.25 7.70
N PHE A 189 -10.23 11.06 7.91
CA PHE A 189 -10.57 10.18 6.82
C PHE A 189 -11.47 10.87 5.79
N ASN A 190 -11.22 10.59 4.51
CA ASN A 190 -12.04 11.07 3.42
C ASN A 190 -12.86 9.89 2.87
N PRO A 191 -14.20 9.86 3.02
CA PRO A 191 -15.03 8.77 2.51
C PRO A 191 -14.90 8.52 1.00
N LEU A 192 -14.44 9.53 0.24
CA LEU A 192 -14.15 9.38 -1.19
C LEU A 192 -12.95 8.46 -1.49
N MET A 193 -12.14 8.09 -0.49
CA MET A 193 -11.12 7.04 -0.66
C MET A 193 -11.76 5.66 -0.85
N GLU A 194 -12.92 5.41 -0.24
CA GLU A 194 -13.64 4.14 -0.37
C GLU A 194 -14.55 4.12 -1.60
N THR A 195 -15.19 5.25 -1.91
CA THR A 195 -16.11 5.42 -3.04
C THR A 195 -15.84 6.76 -3.74
N PRO A 196 -14.88 6.78 -4.69
CA PRO A 196 -14.36 8.03 -5.25
C PRO A 196 -15.35 8.82 -6.10
N PHE A 197 -16.43 8.20 -6.59
CA PHE A 197 -17.45 8.87 -7.38
C PHE A 197 -18.69 9.17 -6.55
N VAL A 198 -19.19 10.39 -6.69
CA VAL A 198 -20.43 10.83 -6.07
C VAL A 198 -21.46 11.11 -7.15
N GLN A 199 -22.67 10.56 -6.99
CA GLN A 199 -23.79 10.86 -7.86
C GLN A 199 -24.26 12.31 -7.67
N MET A 200 -24.31 13.05 -8.78
CA MET A 200 -24.75 14.43 -8.85
C MET A 200 -26.26 14.51 -9.13
N PRO A 201 -26.93 15.65 -8.86
CA PRO A 201 -28.38 15.79 -9.06
C PRO A 201 -28.86 15.56 -10.50
N ASP A 202 -27.99 15.77 -11.49
CA ASP A 202 -28.27 15.51 -12.91
C ASP A 202 -28.13 14.03 -13.31
N GLY A 203 -27.85 13.15 -12.34
CA GLY A 203 -27.72 11.71 -12.52
C GLY A 203 -26.33 11.24 -12.97
N ARG A 204 -25.42 12.15 -13.33
CA ARG A 204 -24.02 11.83 -13.63
C ARG A 204 -23.21 11.63 -12.36
N TYR A 205 -22.01 11.10 -12.49
CA TYR A 205 -21.10 10.87 -11.38
C TYR A 205 -19.86 11.74 -11.52
N LEU A 206 -19.40 12.29 -10.40
CA LEU A 206 -18.18 13.09 -10.33
C LEU A 206 -17.20 12.45 -9.36
N ALA A 207 -15.97 12.23 -9.80
CA ALA A 207 -14.82 11.97 -8.95
C ALA A 207 -14.05 13.27 -8.71
N PRO A 208 -14.19 13.93 -7.54
CA PRO A 208 -13.51 15.19 -7.28
C PRO A 208 -11.98 15.08 -7.32
N SER A 209 -11.47 13.90 -7.02
CA SER A 209 -10.05 13.55 -7.13
C SER A 209 -9.92 12.24 -7.89
N THR A 210 -9.45 12.32 -9.15
CA THR A 210 -9.14 11.14 -9.97
C THR A 210 -8.04 10.28 -9.34
N HIS A 211 -7.25 10.86 -8.42
CA HIS A 211 -6.29 10.13 -7.64
C HIS A 211 -6.93 9.07 -6.73
N PHE A 212 -8.10 9.36 -6.13
CA PHE A 212 -8.82 8.36 -5.33
C PHE A 212 -9.40 7.24 -6.18
N VAL A 213 -9.76 7.52 -7.43
CA VAL A 213 -10.09 6.48 -8.41
C VAL A 213 -8.90 5.54 -8.59
N ALA A 214 -7.70 6.08 -8.77
CA ALA A 214 -6.48 5.28 -8.89
C ALA A 214 -6.13 4.51 -7.60
N GLN A 215 -6.24 5.13 -6.42
CA GLN A 215 -6.00 4.45 -5.14
C GLN A 215 -6.99 3.32 -4.86
N ARG A 216 -8.18 3.35 -5.49
CA ARG A 216 -9.12 2.24 -5.42
C ARG A 216 -8.58 0.96 -6.06
N LEU A 217 -7.67 1.09 -7.03
CA LEU A 217 -6.89 -0.02 -7.60
C LEU A 217 -5.63 -0.30 -6.77
N SER A 218 -5.78 -0.60 -5.48
CA SER A 218 -4.66 -1.04 -4.63
C SER A 218 -5.03 -2.21 -3.71
N PRO A 219 -4.05 -3.01 -3.26
CA PRO A 219 -4.29 -4.05 -2.26
C PRO A 219 -4.86 -3.51 -0.94
N ALA A 220 -4.45 -2.30 -0.57
CA ALA A 220 -4.99 -1.60 0.60
C ALA A 220 -6.51 -1.41 0.47
N SER A 221 -6.99 -1.00 -0.71
CA SER A 221 -8.40 -0.83 -1.03
C SER A 221 -9.19 -2.14 -1.05
N LEU A 222 -8.63 -3.22 -1.61
CA LEU A 222 -9.31 -4.51 -1.67
C LEU A 222 -9.44 -5.19 -0.30
N TYR A 223 -8.47 -4.99 0.60
CA TYR A 223 -8.62 -5.42 1.99
C TYR A 223 -9.91 -4.90 2.63
N TYR A 224 -10.18 -3.59 2.51
CA TYR A 224 -11.38 -2.99 3.08
C TYR A 224 -12.67 -3.47 2.40
N VAL A 225 -12.63 -3.80 1.10
CA VAL A 225 -13.73 -4.48 0.40
C VAL A 225 -13.97 -5.85 1.00
N GLY A 226 -12.89 -6.61 1.19
CA GLY A 226 -12.86 -7.95 1.75
C GLY A 226 -13.44 -8.04 3.15
N LEU A 227 -13.32 -7.01 4.00
CA LEU A 227 -13.84 -7.03 5.38
C LEU A 227 -15.33 -7.39 5.49
N SER A 228 -16.11 -7.22 4.42
CA SER A 228 -17.51 -7.67 4.35
C SER A 228 -17.68 -9.20 4.40
N LEU A 229 -16.62 -9.98 4.16
CA LEU A 229 -16.58 -11.44 4.28
C LEU A 229 -16.29 -11.92 5.72
N GLY A 230 -15.88 -11.03 6.61
CA GLY A 230 -15.45 -11.36 7.98
C GLY A 230 -14.12 -10.69 8.33
N VAL A 231 -14.12 -9.81 9.32
CA VAL A 231 -12.97 -8.96 9.64
C VAL A 231 -11.77 -9.79 10.11
N GLN A 232 -11.99 -10.73 11.02
CA GLN A 232 -10.91 -11.53 11.61
C GLN A 232 -10.39 -12.57 10.62
N GLU A 233 -11.30 -13.20 9.89
CA GLU A 233 -11.03 -14.25 8.92
C GLU A 233 -10.23 -13.72 7.74
N VAL A 234 -10.65 -12.59 7.15
CA VAL A 234 -9.91 -11.94 6.05
C VAL A 234 -8.54 -11.47 6.51
N SER A 235 -8.43 -10.89 7.71
CA SER A 235 -7.14 -10.43 8.23
C SER A 235 -6.16 -11.59 8.46
N SER A 236 -6.67 -12.73 8.95
CA SER A 236 -5.89 -13.96 9.15
C SER A 236 -5.44 -14.56 7.82
N ASP A 237 -6.36 -14.73 6.88
CA ASP A 237 -6.07 -15.29 5.54
C ASP A 237 -5.06 -14.42 4.78
N LEU A 238 -5.24 -13.10 4.81
CA LEU A 238 -4.30 -12.18 4.15
C LEU A 238 -2.93 -12.16 4.83
N GLY A 239 -2.84 -12.47 6.13
CA GLY A 239 -1.56 -12.73 6.78
C GLY A 239 -0.79 -13.85 6.09
N LYS A 240 -1.43 -15.02 5.91
CA LYS A 240 -0.83 -16.20 5.25
C LYS A 240 -0.49 -15.95 3.78
N ILE A 241 -1.38 -15.28 3.06
CA ILE A 241 -1.18 -14.92 1.66
C ILE A 241 0.01 -13.96 1.53
N THR A 242 0.10 -12.94 2.40
CA THR A 242 1.20 -11.97 2.38
C THR A 242 2.53 -12.65 2.70
N GLU A 243 2.55 -13.55 3.68
CA GLU A 243 3.74 -14.36 4.02
C GLU A 243 4.20 -15.17 2.81
N THR A 244 3.28 -15.94 2.20
CA THR A 244 3.56 -16.74 1.00
C THR A 244 4.11 -15.88 -0.14
N TYR A 245 3.49 -14.72 -0.37
CA TYR A 245 3.93 -13.76 -1.38
C TYR A 245 5.36 -13.24 -1.11
N VAL A 246 5.71 -12.97 0.14
CA VAL A 246 7.10 -12.62 0.51
C VAL A 246 8.05 -13.79 0.21
N GLY A 247 7.67 -15.02 0.50
CA GLY A 247 8.45 -16.20 0.15
C GLY A 247 8.72 -16.31 -1.35
N GLU A 248 7.72 -16.05 -2.19
CA GLU A 248 7.88 -16.02 -3.65
C GLU A 248 8.83 -14.91 -4.12
N GLN A 249 8.77 -13.74 -3.48
CA GLN A 249 9.70 -12.64 -3.73
C GLN A 249 11.13 -13.03 -3.37
N LEU A 250 11.34 -13.63 -2.18
CA LEU A 250 12.65 -14.11 -1.74
C LEU A 250 13.23 -15.19 -2.67
N ALA A 251 12.38 -16.04 -3.24
CA ALA A 251 12.77 -17.08 -4.19
C ALA A 251 13.30 -16.54 -5.53
N LEU A 252 13.13 -15.24 -5.83
CA LEU A 252 13.75 -14.61 -6.99
C LEU A 252 15.23 -14.31 -6.79
N VAL A 253 15.70 -14.25 -5.55
CA VAL A 253 17.09 -13.92 -5.24
C VAL A 253 17.95 -15.17 -5.31
N ASP A 254 19.19 -15.04 -5.77
CA ASP A 254 20.18 -16.12 -5.72
C ASP A 254 20.61 -16.36 -4.26
N THR A 255 20.04 -17.38 -3.64
CA THR A 255 20.23 -17.75 -2.23
C THR A 255 20.91 -19.11 -2.09
N GLU A 256 21.74 -19.29 -1.06
CA GLU A 256 22.34 -20.59 -0.73
C GLU A 256 21.34 -21.54 -0.06
N LEU A 257 20.46 -20.99 0.79
CA LEU A 257 19.44 -21.73 1.53
C LEU A 257 18.29 -20.80 1.91
N VAL A 258 17.07 -21.31 1.84
CA VAL A 258 15.89 -20.66 2.44
C VAL A 258 15.21 -21.68 3.34
N LEU A 259 15.05 -21.31 4.61
CA LEU A 259 14.22 -22.03 5.58
C LEU A 259 12.93 -21.24 5.80
N HIS A 260 11.80 -21.93 5.75
CA HIS A 260 10.47 -21.35 5.98
C HIS A 260 9.78 -22.14 7.09
N ASP A 261 9.05 -21.43 7.95
CA ASP A 261 8.18 -22.02 8.97
C ASP A 261 8.87 -23.03 9.92
N VAL A 262 10.10 -22.70 10.35
CA VAL A 262 10.92 -23.59 11.19
C VAL A 262 10.33 -23.72 12.60
N GLU A 263 9.89 -24.93 12.94
CA GLU A 263 9.49 -25.30 14.30
C GLU A 263 10.71 -25.72 15.14
N TYR A 264 11.03 -24.96 16.18
CA TYR A 264 12.20 -25.24 17.05
C TYR A 264 11.83 -25.95 18.35
N ALA A 265 10.55 -25.92 18.72
CA ALA A 265 9.96 -26.68 19.82
C ALA A 265 8.47 -26.90 19.51
N LYS A 266 7.84 -27.86 20.19
CA LYS A 266 6.44 -28.22 19.93
C LYS A 266 5.52 -27.00 19.95
N GLY A 267 4.93 -26.67 18.80
CA GLY A 267 4.03 -25.53 18.61
C GLY A 267 4.70 -24.16 18.66
N GLN A 268 6.03 -24.09 18.66
CA GLN A 268 6.79 -22.85 18.67
C GLN A 268 7.60 -22.68 17.40
N ARG A 269 7.32 -21.59 16.70
CA ARG A 269 7.91 -21.26 15.41
C ARG A 269 8.89 -20.11 15.51
N ALA A 270 9.93 -20.21 14.69
CA ALA A 270 10.93 -19.19 14.45
C ALA A 270 10.30 -17.95 13.77
N ALA A 271 11.14 -17.04 13.30
CA ALA A 271 10.74 -16.06 12.30
C ALA A 271 10.27 -16.76 11.01
N ASP A 272 9.44 -16.07 10.23
CA ASP A 272 8.77 -16.65 9.06
C ASP A 272 9.77 -17.22 8.05
N TYR A 273 10.86 -16.50 7.76
CA TYR A 273 11.95 -16.98 6.89
C TYR A 273 13.34 -16.80 7.49
N VAL A 274 14.25 -17.73 7.17
CA VAL A 274 15.70 -17.56 7.28
C VAL A 274 16.31 -17.76 5.92
N VAL A 275 16.98 -16.73 5.39
CA VAL A 275 17.57 -16.73 4.05
C VAL A 275 19.08 -16.62 4.18
N VAL A 276 19.81 -17.59 3.65
CA VAL A 276 21.27 -17.62 3.64
C VAL A 276 21.75 -17.12 2.28
N LEU A 277 22.55 -16.07 2.32
CA LEU A 277 23.28 -15.50 1.19
C LEU A 277 24.79 -15.66 1.45
N PRO A 278 25.65 -15.47 0.43
CA PRO A 278 27.08 -15.52 0.63
C PRO A 278 27.56 -14.54 1.73
N GLY A 279 28.00 -15.08 2.86
CA GLY A 279 28.55 -14.34 4.01
C GLY A 279 27.52 -13.70 4.95
N VAL A 280 26.23 -13.78 4.66
CA VAL A 280 25.18 -13.13 5.45
C VAL A 280 23.90 -13.97 5.53
N THR A 281 23.35 -14.09 6.73
CA THR A 281 22.06 -14.72 6.99
C THR A 281 21.03 -13.64 7.32
N LEU A 282 19.93 -13.62 6.58
CA LEU A 282 18.77 -12.76 6.83
C LEU A 282 17.72 -13.52 7.62
N VAL A 283 17.19 -12.89 8.67
CA VAL A 283 16.03 -13.36 9.44
C VAL A 283 14.87 -12.44 9.11
N VAL A 284 13.86 -12.97 8.42
CA VAL A 284 12.75 -12.19 7.87
C VAL A 284 11.46 -12.53 8.60
N GLU A 285 10.74 -11.50 9.05
CA GLU A 285 9.40 -11.63 9.61
C GLU A 285 8.42 -10.80 8.80
N VAL A 286 7.25 -11.36 8.51
CA VAL A 286 6.19 -10.74 7.72
C VAL A 286 5.02 -10.34 8.62
N LYS A 287 4.45 -9.17 8.37
CA LYS A 287 3.30 -8.61 9.09
C LYS A 287 2.32 -8.02 8.08
N SER A 288 1.08 -8.49 8.11
CA SER A 288 -0.03 -7.87 7.37
C SER A 288 -0.59 -6.61 8.03
N ALA A 289 0.12 -6.10 9.03
CA ALA A 289 -0.30 -4.99 9.87
C ALA A 289 -0.32 -3.65 9.13
N ARG A 290 -1.12 -2.72 9.65
CA ARG A 290 -1.38 -1.39 9.07
C ARG A 290 -1.51 -0.39 10.19
N VAL A 291 -0.94 0.80 9.98
CA VAL A 291 -1.08 1.92 10.93
C VAL A 291 -2.54 2.35 10.97
N ALA A 292 -3.14 2.33 12.15
CA ALA A 292 -4.52 2.71 12.35
C ALA A 292 -4.70 4.20 12.05
N ARG A 293 -5.92 4.60 11.66
CA ARG A 293 -6.21 5.99 11.27
C ARG A 293 -5.82 6.99 12.38
N LEU A 294 -6.11 6.66 13.64
CA LEU A 294 -5.78 7.50 14.78
C LEU A 294 -4.28 7.53 15.07
N GLY A 295 -3.55 6.43 14.86
CA GLY A 295 -2.09 6.39 15.01
C GLY A 295 -1.35 7.26 13.99
N ARG A 296 -2.02 7.76 12.94
CA ARG A 296 -1.45 8.69 11.96
C ARG A 296 -1.54 10.16 12.39
N LEU A 297 -2.15 10.45 13.54
CA LEU A 297 -2.42 11.83 13.99
C LEU A 297 -1.31 12.41 14.87
N ASP A 298 -0.48 11.59 15.49
CA ASP A 298 0.61 12.03 16.34
C ASP A 298 1.68 10.95 16.51
N GLN A 299 2.80 11.30 17.14
CA GLN A 299 3.91 10.39 17.38
C GLN A 299 3.54 9.26 18.34
N ALA A 300 2.80 9.54 19.41
CA ALA A 300 2.50 8.55 20.44
C ALA A 300 1.61 7.43 19.89
N GLY A 301 0.52 7.78 19.21
CA GLY A 301 -0.35 6.81 18.55
C GLY A 301 0.37 6.03 17.45
N TYR A 302 1.30 6.68 16.73
CA TYR A 302 2.13 5.99 15.75
C TYR A 302 3.02 4.94 16.41
N LEU A 303 3.70 5.29 17.51
CA LEU A 303 4.55 4.37 18.27
C LEU A 303 3.75 3.22 18.90
N ASP A 304 2.53 3.47 19.37
CA ASP A 304 1.67 2.43 19.91
C ASP A 304 1.32 1.39 18.86
N ASP A 305 0.91 1.83 17.66
CA ASP A 305 0.65 0.94 16.52
C ASP A 305 1.93 0.17 16.13
N LEU A 306 3.07 0.85 16.06
CA LEU A 306 4.36 0.23 15.75
C LEU A 306 4.76 -0.84 16.77
N ASN A 307 4.66 -0.56 18.06
CA ASN A 307 5.07 -1.48 19.12
C ASN A 307 4.19 -2.73 19.13
N LYS A 308 2.89 -2.56 18.83
CA LYS A 308 1.95 -3.67 18.69
C LYS A 308 2.29 -4.54 17.48
N ASP A 309 2.56 -3.93 16.34
CA ASP A 309 2.65 -4.63 15.06
C ASP A 309 4.06 -5.14 14.75
N VAL A 310 5.06 -4.27 14.89
CA VAL A 310 6.48 -4.52 14.57
C VAL A 310 7.25 -5.02 15.79
N GLY A 311 6.90 -4.60 17.00
CA GLY A 311 7.62 -5.00 18.22
C GLY A 311 7.67 -6.52 18.43
N LYS A 312 6.62 -7.24 18.06
CA LYS A 312 6.61 -8.72 18.09
C LYS A 312 7.57 -9.32 17.06
N ALA A 313 7.63 -8.74 15.87
CA ALA A 313 8.51 -9.16 14.79
C ALA A 313 9.99 -9.06 15.19
N LEU A 314 10.36 -7.93 15.80
CA LEU A 314 11.74 -7.71 16.27
C LEU A 314 12.15 -8.75 17.34
N ARG A 315 11.24 -9.12 18.25
CA ARG A 315 11.50 -10.20 19.22
C ARG A 315 11.65 -11.57 18.56
N GLN A 316 10.91 -11.83 17.48
CA GLN A 316 11.05 -13.08 16.70
C GLN A 316 12.41 -13.13 15.99
N ILE A 317 12.82 -12.02 15.36
CA ILE A 317 14.16 -11.86 14.76
C ILE A 317 15.24 -12.11 15.80
N GLN A 318 15.17 -11.45 16.95
CA GLN A 318 16.14 -11.64 18.04
C GLN A 318 16.22 -13.10 18.48
N ARG A 319 15.08 -13.74 18.72
CA ARG A 319 15.03 -15.13 19.16
C ARG A 319 15.64 -16.07 18.12
N THR A 320 15.27 -15.91 16.85
CA THR A 320 15.79 -16.75 15.76
C THR A 320 17.28 -16.52 15.52
N GLY A 321 17.74 -15.28 15.49
CA GLY A 321 19.17 -14.98 15.38
C GLY A 321 19.99 -15.57 16.54
N ASN A 322 19.49 -15.48 17.77
CA ASN A 322 20.13 -16.10 18.94
C ASN A 322 20.18 -17.63 18.85
N MET A 323 19.12 -18.27 18.35
CA MET A 323 19.12 -19.73 18.13
C MET A 323 20.14 -20.15 17.06
N ILE A 324 20.27 -19.39 15.98
CA ILE A 324 21.29 -19.62 14.94
C ILE A 324 22.68 -19.47 15.55
N ARG A 325 22.97 -18.36 16.26
CA ARG A 325 24.27 -18.16 16.93
C ARG A 325 24.62 -19.25 17.94
N ALA A 326 23.62 -19.80 18.62
CA ALA A 326 23.78 -20.88 19.58
C ALA A 326 23.86 -22.28 18.94
N SER A 327 23.90 -22.38 17.60
CA SER A 327 23.91 -23.64 16.85
C SER A 327 22.75 -24.57 17.24
N HIS A 328 21.56 -24.00 17.47
CA HIS A 328 20.37 -24.77 17.85
C HIS A 328 20.05 -25.85 16.79
N ALA A 329 19.57 -27.02 17.23
CA ALA A 329 19.35 -28.19 16.36
C ALA A 329 18.40 -27.94 15.17
N ALA A 330 17.50 -26.95 15.30
CA ALA A 330 16.60 -26.53 14.23
C ALA A 330 17.29 -25.77 13.07
N PHE A 331 18.52 -25.30 13.27
CA PHE A 331 19.27 -24.46 12.32
C PHE A 331 20.65 -25.04 11.98
N THR A 332 20.82 -26.35 12.03
CA THR A 332 22.09 -27.03 11.73
C THR A 332 22.62 -26.80 10.31
N GLN A 333 21.75 -26.39 9.39
CA GLN A 333 22.08 -26.07 8.00
C GLN A 333 22.57 -24.62 7.81
N VAL A 334 22.47 -23.78 8.86
CA VAL A 334 22.86 -22.37 8.82
C VAL A 334 24.19 -22.21 9.55
N ASP A 335 25.15 -21.53 8.93
CA ASP A 335 26.44 -21.25 9.57
C ASP A 335 26.26 -20.24 10.72
N PRO A 336 26.50 -20.63 11.98
CA PRO A 336 26.32 -19.76 13.15
C PRO A 336 27.32 -18.59 13.20
N THR A 337 28.37 -18.63 12.37
CA THR A 337 29.45 -17.62 12.34
C THR A 337 29.16 -16.47 11.37
N GLN A 338 28.30 -16.66 10.37
CA GLN A 338 27.92 -15.62 9.41
C GLN A 338 27.36 -14.37 10.08
N GLU A 339 27.39 -13.24 9.38
CA GLU A 339 26.68 -12.06 9.83
C GLU A 339 25.17 -12.31 9.81
N ILE A 340 24.45 -11.93 10.88
CA ILE A 340 22.99 -12.09 10.96
C ILE A 340 22.35 -10.70 10.91
N ARG A 341 21.39 -10.54 10.00
CA ARG A 341 20.63 -9.29 9.81
C ARG A 341 19.14 -9.57 9.81
N GLY A 342 18.34 -8.60 10.26
CA GLY A 342 16.90 -8.71 10.34
C GLY A 342 16.17 -7.92 9.25
N ILE A 343 15.04 -8.44 8.79
CA ILE A 343 14.10 -7.71 7.95
C ILE A 343 12.69 -7.92 8.50
N VAL A 344 11.98 -6.84 8.79
CA VAL A 344 10.53 -6.91 9.01
C VAL A 344 9.84 -6.42 7.75
N VAL A 345 8.95 -7.22 7.19
CA VAL A 345 8.14 -6.86 6.02
C VAL A 345 6.72 -6.53 6.46
N THR A 346 6.20 -5.39 6.03
CA THR A 346 4.87 -4.89 6.36
C THR A 346 4.01 -4.76 5.12
N ALA A 347 2.69 -4.99 5.22
CA ALA A 347 1.79 -4.89 4.06
C ALA A 347 1.63 -3.46 3.52
N GLU A 348 1.72 -2.44 4.39
CA GLU A 348 1.63 -1.02 4.03
C GLU A 348 2.87 -0.24 4.51
N PRO A 349 3.22 0.88 3.87
CA PRO A 349 4.35 1.71 4.29
C PRO A 349 4.23 2.26 5.71
N HIS A 350 5.33 2.13 6.45
CA HIS A 350 5.59 2.84 7.70
C HIS A 350 6.63 3.94 7.45
N TYR A 351 6.19 5.05 6.84
CA TYR A 351 7.04 6.07 6.22
C TYR A 351 8.16 6.66 7.09
N MET A 352 8.00 6.65 8.43
CA MET A 352 8.96 7.28 9.35
C MET A 352 9.83 6.27 10.10
N LEU A 353 9.57 4.97 9.97
CA LEU A 353 10.06 3.95 10.89
C LEU A 353 11.58 3.71 10.82
N ASN A 354 12.16 3.89 9.64
CA ASN A 354 13.61 3.78 9.43
C ASN A 354 14.37 5.08 9.71
N SER A 355 13.69 6.15 10.15
CA SER A 355 14.35 7.41 10.53
C SER A 355 14.92 7.37 11.95
N PRO A 356 15.95 8.18 12.27
CA PRO A 356 16.52 8.30 13.64
C PRO A 356 15.47 8.57 14.70
N ALA A 357 14.50 9.43 14.39
CA ALA A 357 13.46 9.84 15.32
C ALA A 357 12.63 8.67 15.87
N TYR A 358 12.46 7.59 15.11
CA TYR A 358 11.61 6.46 15.49
C TYR A 358 12.40 5.19 15.81
N ARG A 359 13.56 4.97 15.16
CA ARG A 359 14.32 3.74 15.39
C ARG A 359 14.82 3.61 16.82
N ASP A 360 15.22 4.72 17.43
CA ASP A 360 15.72 4.75 18.82
C ASP A 360 14.62 4.48 19.85
N GLN A 361 13.35 4.55 19.43
CA GLN A 361 12.18 4.33 20.29
C GLN A 361 11.60 2.92 20.19
N ILE A 362 12.05 2.11 19.22
CA ILE A 362 11.60 0.73 19.05
C ILE A 362 12.67 -0.24 19.57
N ALA A 363 12.25 -1.44 19.97
CA ALA A 363 13.16 -2.44 20.54
C ALA A 363 14.33 -2.78 19.59
N ASP A 364 15.54 -2.83 20.15
CA ASP A 364 16.70 -3.35 19.43
C ASP A 364 16.70 -4.89 19.51
N PRO A 365 16.58 -5.60 18.37
CA PRO A 365 16.67 -7.06 18.36
C PRO A 365 18.10 -7.59 18.60
N GLY A 366 19.11 -6.72 18.69
CA GLY A 366 20.53 -7.11 18.82
C GLY A 366 21.18 -7.52 17.50
N PHE A 367 20.46 -7.33 16.39
CA PHE A 367 20.91 -7.59 15.02
C PHE A 367 20.57 -6.39 14.14
N PRO A 368 21.46 -5.95 13.21
CA PRO A 368 21.13 -4.87 12.28
C PRO A 368 19.85 -5.21 11.51
N THR A 369 18.83 -4.38 11.65
CA THR A 369 17.46 -4.71 11.18
C THR A 369 16.79 -3.51 10.54
N VAL A 370 16.19 -3.74 9.38
CA VAL A 370 15.38 -2.79 8.62
C VAL A 370 13.91 -3.21 8.62
N ILE A 371 13.00 -2.25 8.54
CA ILE A 371 11.59 -2.52 8.28
C ILE A 371 11.23 -2.02 6.89
N LEU A 372 10.68 -2.89 6.05
CA LEU A 372 10.28 -2.60 4.68
C LEU A 372 8.78 -2.80 4.55
N SER A 373 8.13 -1.99 3.72
CA SER A 373 6.84 -2.34 3.14
C SER A 373 6.99 -3.37 2.03
N LEU A 374 5.89 -3.99 1.59
CA LEU A 374 5.90 -4.87 0.42
C LEU A 374 6.45 -4.17 -0.83
N SER A 375 6.09 -2.91 -1.07
CA SER A 375 6.59 -2.14 -2.21
C SER A 375 8.11 -1.92 -2.14
N GLU A 376 8.62 -1.56 -0.95
CA GLU A 376 10.07 -1.42 -0.73
C GLU A 376 10.81 -2.75 -0.87
N LEU A 377 10.23 -3.85 -0.35
CA LEU A 377 10.78 -5.19 -0.55
C LEU A 377 10.83 -5.55 -2.04
N GLU A 378 9.76 -5.30 -2.79
CA GLU A 378 9.71 -5.62 -4.23
C GLU A 378 10.79 -4.90 -5.04
N HIS A 379 11.08 -3.63 -4.71
CA HIS A 379 12.19 -2.88 -5.32
C HIS A 379 13.54 -3.43 -4.88
N ALA A 380 13.72 -3.74 -3.60
CA ALA A 380 14.95 -4.35 -3.11
C ALA A 380 15.20 -5.71 -3.79
N ILE A 381 14.16 -6.53 -3.97
CA ILE A 381 14.23 -7.82 -4.64
C ILE A 381 14.54 -7.65 -6.13
N ALA A 382 13.95 -6.68 -6.82
CA ALA A 382 14.27 -6.40 -8.22
C ALA A 382 15.76 -6.07 -8.39
N ALA A 383 16.30 -5.22 -7.52
CA ALA A 383 17.72 -4.84 -7.55
C ALA A 383 18.65 -6.00 -7.11
N ALA A 384 18.24 -6.78 -6.10
CA ALA A 384 18.98 -7.97 -5.65
C ALA A 384 19.03 -9.07 -6.73
N HIS A 385 17.94 -9.27 -7.46
CA HIS A 385 17.84 -10.24 -8.56
C HIS A 385 18.83 -9.94 -9.69
N ALA A 386 19.16 -8.66 -9.91
CA ALA A 386 20.16 -8.28 -10.90
C ALA A 386 21.61 -8.62 -10.48
N GLY A 387 21.86 -8.87 -9.19
CA GLY A 387 23.13 -9.38 -8.70
C GLY A 387 23.52 -8.85 -7.31
N ARG A 388 24.52 -9.51 -6.72
CA ARG A 388 25.15 -9.14 -5.43
C ARG A 388 24.13 -8.91 -4.28
N PRO A 389 23.18 -9.83 -4.04
CA PRO A 389 22.12 -9.62 -3.04
C PRO A 389 22.64 -9.39 -1.62
N ALA A 390 23.73 -10.07 -1.22
CA ALA A 390 24.34 -9.91 0.09
C ALA A 390 24.77 -8.45 0.37
N ASP A 391 25.30 -7.75 -0.64
CA ASP A 391 25.74 -6.37 -0.52
C ASP A 391 24.56 -5.41 -0.33
N LEU A 392 23.49 -5.60 -1.11
CA LEU A 392 22.28 -4.80 -0.98
C LEU A 392 21.63 -4.97 0.39
N PHE A 393 21.41 -6.20 0.84
CA PHE A 393 20.76 -6.43 2.15
C PHE A 393 21.64 -6.02 3.34
N THR A 394 22.96 -6.07 3.17
CA THR A 394 23.90 -5.47 4.12
C THR A 394 23.73 -3.95 4.18
N ALA A 395 23.67 -3.27 3.03
CA ALA A 395 23.44 -1.82 2.97
C ALA A 395 22.07 -1.43 3.53
N LEU A 396 21.01 -2.17 3.19
CA LEU A 396 19.64 -1.93 3.64
C LEU A 396 19.47 -2.06 5.15
N THR A 397 20.38 -2.74 5.85
CA THR A 397 20.31 -2.92 7.31
C THR A 397 21.43 -2.17 8.04
N ALA A 398 22.29 -1.46 7.32
CA ALA A 398 23.37 -0.66 7.88
C ALA A 398 22.84 0.67 8.43
N TYR A 399 22.22 0.61 9.62
CA TYR A 399 21.64 1.78 10.27
C TYR A 399 22.72 2.80 10.66
N GLY A 400 22.65 4.00 10.08
CA GLY A 400 23.56 5.10 10.37
C GLY A 400 22.92 6.24 11.18
N ALA A 401 23.69 7.30 11.45
CA ALA A 401 23.20 8.49 12.17
C ALA A 401 22.00 9.18 11.50
N ASN A 402 21.80 8.95 10.20
CA ASN A 402 20.70 9.52 9.42
C ASN A 402 19.55 8.52 9.18
N GLY A 403 19.61 7.34 9.79
CA GLY A 403 18.68 6.25 9.54
C GLY A 403 19.01 5.46 8.29
N ILE A 404 17.99 4.81 7.70
CA ILE A 404 18.09 4.06 6.44
C ILE A 404 17.15 4.70 5.42
N ASP A 405 17.72 5.20 4.32
CA ASP A 405 16.97 5.52 3.10
C ASP A 405 17.03 4.30 2.17
N VAL A 406 15.92 3.55 2.13
CA VAL A 406 15.79 2.33 1.32
C VAL A 406 16.00 2.63 -0.16
N ASN A 407 15.45 3.73 -0.66
CA ASN A 407 15.56 4.08 -2.07
C ASN A 407 16.99 4.46 -2.45
N GLU A 408 17.72 5.14 -1.56
CA GLU A 408 19.13 5.47 -1.79
C GLU A 408 20.02 4.23 -1.76
N ALA A 409 19.78 3.28 -0.84
CA ALA A 409 20.50 2.01 -0.81
C ALA A 409 20.30 1.22 -2.11
N ILE A 410 19.05 1.14 -2.60
CA ILE A 410 18.72 0.48 -3.86
C ILE A 410 19.39 1.19 -5.05
N ARG A 411 19.26 2.52 -5.17
CA ARG A 411 19.90 3.28 -6.26
C ARG A 411 21.42 3.14 -6.27
N SER A 412 22.04 3.18 -5.09
CA SER A 412 23.49 3.01 -4.95
C SER A 412 23.93 1.62 -5.41
N HIS A 413 23.16 0.59 -5.08
CA HIS A 413 23.40 -0.78 -5.52
C HIS A 413 23.25 -0.93 -7.04
N GLU A 414 22.16 -0.42 -7.61
CA GLU A 414 21.95 -0.42 -9.07
C GLU A 414 23.09 0.31 -9.79
N HIS A 415 23.49 1.48 -9.30
CA HIS A 415 24.62 2.23 -9.85
C HIS A 415 25.93 1.43 -9.77
N ALA A 416 26.19 0.73 -8.67
CA ALA A 416 27.37 -0.13 -8.51
C ALA A 416 27.38 -1.32 -9.48
N LEU A 417 26.22 -1.77 -9.94
CA LEU A 417 26.06 -2.80 -10.97
C LEU A 417 26.03 -2.23 -12.40
N GLY A 418 25.99 -0.91 -12.57
CA GLY A 418 25.85 -0.26 -13.89
C GLY A 418 24.46 -0.43 -14.51
N ILE A 419 23.42 -0.62 -13.68
CA ILE A 419 22.01 -0.75 -14.09
C ILE A 419 21.18 0.40 -13.49
N ALA A 420 19.95 0.57 -13.96
CA ALA A 420 19.00 1.51 -13.37
C ALA A 420 17.56 1.08 -13.61
N GLY A 421 16.71 1.23 -12.58
CA GLY A 421 15.27 1.04 -12.71
C GLY A 421 14.87 -0.40 -13.00
N THR A 422 15.50 -1.34 -12.31
CA THR A 422 15.24 -2.78 -12.47
C THR A 422 13.80 -3.09 -12.12
N ARG A 423 13.13 -3.90 -12.95
CA ARG A 423 11.74 -4.30 -12.72
C ARG A 423 11.67 -5.63 -11.98
N ASN A 424 10.68 -5.75 -11.10
CA ASN A 424 10.43 -6.97 -10.36
C ASN A 424 9.78 -8.04 -11.27
N PRO A 425 10.42 -9.21 -11.50
CA PRO A 425 9.90 -10.22 -12.41
C PRO A 425 8.49 -10.73 -12.09
N LEU A 426 8.12 -10.84 -10.82
CA LEU A 426 6.78 -11.29 -10.42
C LEU A 426 5.72 -10.24 -10.72
N LEU A 427 6.02 -8.96 -10.46
CA LEU A 427 5.12 -7.86 -10.80
C LEU A 427 4.98 -7.71 -12.32
N ASP A 428 6.08 -7.89 -13.06
CA ASP A 428 6.10 -7.88 -14.52
C ASP A 428 5.27 -9.01 -15.12
N ALA A 429 5.44 -10.24 -14.64
CA ALA A 429 4.64 -11.37 -15.09
C ALA A 429 3.15 -11.17 -14.80
N ALA A 430 2.80 -10.66 -13.61
CA ALA A 430 1.41 -10.35 -13.27
C ALA A 430 0.82 -9.26 -14.17
N TYR A 431 1.59 -8.21 -14.46
CA TYR A 431 1.17 -7.16 -15.38
C TYR A 431 0.94 -7.72 -16.80
N GLN A 432 1.90 -8.49 -17.32
CA GLN A 432 1.77 -9.08 -18.65
C GLN A 432 0.59 -10.05 -18.75
N ARG A 433 0.26 -10.78 -17.68
CA ARG A 433 -0.94 -11.64 -17.64
C ARG A 433 -2.24 -10.86 -17.83
N ALA A 434 -2.35 -9.66 -17.27
CA ALA A 434 -3.58 -8.88 -17.31
C ALA A 434 -3.66 -7.90 -18.49
N TRP A 435 -2.52 -7.43 -19.02
CA TRP A 435 -2.46 -6.39 -20.07
C TRP A 435 -1.65 -6.78 -21.33
N GLY A 436 -0.93 -7.90 -21.33
CA GLY A 436 0.01 -8.27 -22.40
C GLY A 436 -0.64 -8.43 -23.77
N ASP A 437 -1.78 -9.12 -23.84
CA ASP A 437 -2.54 -9.35 -25.09
C ASP A 437 -2.99 -8.03 -25.75
N ILE A 438 -3.19 -6.98 -24.96
CA ILE A 438 -3.66 -5.67 -25.44
C ILE A 438 -2.49 -4.86 -26.01
N SER A 439 -1.30 -5.00 -25.42
CA SER A 439 -0.10 -4.28 -25.87
C SER A 439 0.46 -4.76 -27.21
N GLN A 440 0.18 -5.99 -27.62
CA GLN A 440 0.64 -6.53 -28.91
C GLN A 440 -0.23 -6.09 -30.10
N ALA A 441 -1.50 -5.73 -29.86
CA ALA A 441 -2.42 -5.28 -30.90
C ALA A 441 -1.97 -3.95 -31.56
N ASP A 442 -1.28 -3.07 -30.83
CA ASP A 442 -0.78 -1.77 -31.32
C ASP A 442 0.52 -1.87 -32.14
N THR A 443 1.20 -3.03 -32.15
CA THR A 443 2.42 -3.23 -32.96
C THR A 443 2.17 -3.87 -34.32
N ALA A 444 0.91 -4.26 -34.59
CA ALA A 444 0.48 -4.90 -35.84
C ALA A 444 -0.37 -3.98 -36.74
N SER A 445 -0.57 -2.71 -36.36
CA SER A 445 -1.19 -1.64 -37.15
C SER A 445 -0.16 -0.57 -37.50
#